data_AF-A0A4U9WKM6-F1
#
_entry.id   AF-A0A4U9WKM6-F1
#
_cell.length_a   1.000
_cell.length_b   1.000
_cell.length_c   1.000
_cell.angle_alpha   90.00
_cell.angle_beta   90.00
_cell.angle_gamma   90.00
#
_symmetry.space_group_name_H-M   'P 1'
#
loop_
_entity.id
_entity.type
_entity.pdbx_description
1 polymer ?
#
loop_
_entity_poly.entity_id
_entity_poly.type
_entity_poly.pdbx_seq_one_letter_code
_entity_poly.pdbx_strand_id
1 'polypeptide(L)'
;MTIAADGALGNDIHFFAAEIESKAKLVYDEVSDWLDGIAGWQPPSESIAQQITLLKQVCDARSAWRHQHALVFKDRPDYRFVLGEKGEVLDIVTEQRRTAKPYC
;
A
#
# COMPACT_ATOMS: atom_id res chain seq x y z
N MET A 1 -19.12 -2.63 0.72
CA MET A 1 -18.04 -3.43 1.34
C MET A 1 -17.63 -2.72 2.59
N THR A 2 -18.00 -3.30 3.71
CA THR A 2 -17.55 -2.93 5.04
C THR A 2 -16.47 -3.92 5.49
N ILE A 3 -15.50 -3.40 6.25
CA ILE A 3 -14.47 -4.22 6.91
C ILE A 3 -14.76 -4.13 8.41
N ALA A 4 -14.95 -5.28 9.04
CA ALA A 4 -15.16 -5.36 10.48
C ALA A 4 -13.86 -5.05 11.25
N ALA A 5 -13.97 -4.79 12.55
CA ALA A 5 -12.81 -4.43 13.39
C ALA A 5 -11.74 -5.54 13.44
N ASP A 6 -12.12 -6.79 13.20
CA ASP A 6 -11.22 -7.95 13.12
C ASP A 6 -10.60 -8.15 11.73
N GLY A 7 -10.94 -7.32 10.74
CA GLY A 7 -10.49 -7.44 9.36
C GLY A 7 -11.32 -8.37 8.48
N ALA A 8 -12.43 -8.94 8.99
CA ALA A 8 -13.35 -9.72 8.18
C ALA A 8 -14.10 -8.82 7.19
N LEU A 9 -14.40 -9.36 6.00
CA LEU A 9 -15.24 -8.67 5.02
C LEU A 9 -16.71 -8.88 5.38
N GLY A 10 -17.50 -7.81 5.35
CA GLY A 10 -18.95 -7.88 5.46
C GLY A 10 -19.60 -8.50 4.22
N ASN A 11 -20.87 -8.89 4.36
CA ASN A 11 -21.67 -9.47 3.25
C ASN A 11 -22.32 -8.38 2.35
N ASP A 12 -21.89 -7.12 2.46
CA ASP A 12 -22.47 -5.91 1.84
C ASP A 12 -21.68 -5.44 0.60
N ILE A 13 -21.12 -6.38 -0.17
CA ILE A 13 -20.37 -6.02 -1.37
C ILE A 13 -21.37 -5.60 -2.46
N HIS A 14 -21.25 -4.36 -2.92
CA HIS A 14 -22.09 -3.78 -3.96
C HIS A 14 -21.22 -3.24 -5.10
N PHE A 15 -21.59 -3.60 -6.33
CA PHE A 15 -20.93 -3.12 -7.55
C PHE A 15 -21.86 -2.13 -8.25
N PHE A 16 -21.32 -0.98 -8.66
CA PHE A 16 -22.05 0.07 -9.36
C PHE A 16 -21.12 0.88 -10.27
N ALA A 17 -21.69 1.53 -11.28
CA ALA A 17 -20.94 2.46 -12.14
C ALA A 17 -20.78 3.82 -11.42
N ALA A 18 -19.60 4.42 -11.52
CA ALA A 18 -19.28 5.69 -10.89
C ALA A 18 -18.35 6.54 -11.77
N GLU A 19 -18.42 7.86 -11.59
CA GLU A 19 -17.44 8.81 -12.12
C GLU A 19 -16.60 9.34 -10.95
N ILE A 20 -15.27 9.24 -11.05
CA ILE A 20 -14.34 9.53 -9.96
C ILE A 20 -13.19 10.40 -10.49
N GLU A 21 -12.79 11.39 -9.69
CA GLU A 21 -11.61 12.22 -9.95
C GLU A 21 -10.59 12.07 -8.81
N SER A 22 -9.37 11.66 -9.12
CA SER A 22 -8.30 11.54 -8.12
C SER A 22 -7.88 12.90 -7.57
N LYS A 23 -7.71 12.98 -6.25
CA LYS A 23 -7.32 14.22 -5.55
C LYS A 23 -5.82 14.29 -5.21
N ALA A 24 -5.08 13.19 -5.42
CA ALA A 24 -3.63 13.17 -5.24
C ALA A 24 -2.98 12.03 -6.02
N LYS A 25 -1.74 12.25 -6.48
CA LYS A 25 -0.85 11.20 -6.96
C LYS A 25 0.21 10.96 -5.88
N LEU A 26 0.26 9.74 -5.35
CA LEU A 26 1.10 9.36 -4.23
C LEU A 26 2.20 8.39 -4.69
N VAL A 27 3.41 8.52 -4.13
CA VAL A 27 4.53 7.60 -4.37
C VAL A 27 4.68 6.68 -3.18
N TYR A 28 4.88 5.38 -3.43
CA TYR A 28 4.94 4.36 -2.38
C TYR A 28 6.04 4.62 -1.33
N ASP A 29 7.22 5.02 -1.79
CA ASP A 29 8.35 5.28 -0.88
C ASP A 29 8.06 6.48 0.01
N GLU A 30 7.55 7.58 -0.58
CA GLU A 30 7.15 8.77 0.16
C GLU A 30 6.07 8.50 1.21
N VAL A 31 5.04 7.73 0.83
CA VAL A 31 3.96 7.36 1.75
C VAL A 31 4.48 6.42 2.85
N SER A 32 5.38 5.49 2.52
CA SER A 32 5.98 4.60 3.51
C SER A 32 6.85 5.38 4.49
N ASP A 33 7.73 6.23 3.98
CA ASP A 33 8.61 7.08 4.79
C ASP A 33 7.78 7.96 5.74
N TRP A 34 6.69 8.55 5.25
CA TRP A 34 5.77 9.32 6.10
C TRP A 34 5.10 8.48 7.19
N LEU A 35 4.59 7.28 6.85
CA LEU A 35 3.99 6.36 7.81
C LEU A 35 4.98 5.84 8.86
N ASP A 36 6.25 5.70 8.47
CA ASP A 36 7.35 5.22 9.32
C ASP A 36 7.99 6.36 10.15
N GLY A 37 7.49 7.59 10.01
CA GLY A 37 7.98 8.77 10.76
C GLY A 37 9.31 9.33 10.25
N ILE A 38 9.72 8.96 9.04
CA ILE A 38 10.93 9.47 8.39
C ILE A 38 10.66 10.88 7.88
N ALA A 39 11.55 11.82 8.22
CA ALA A 39 11.44 13.21 7.78
C ALA A 39 11.62 13.32 6.25
N GLY A 40 10.76 14.09 5.58
CA GLY A 40 10.81 14.26 4.14
C GLY A 40 9.46 14.70 3.58
N TRP A 41 8.93 13.89 2.67
CA TRP A 41 7.63 14.12 2.07
C TRP A 41 6.50 14.14 3.11
N GLN A 42 5.52 15.01 2.91
CA GLN A 42 4.30 15.06 3.71
C GLN A 42 3.08 15.07 2.79
N PRO A 43 1.93 14.52 3.25
CA PRO A 43 0.68 14.60 2.51
C PRO A 43 0.34 16.05 2.17
N PRO A 44 -0.14 16.33 0.94
CA PRO A 44 -0.40 17.69 0.48
C PRO A 44 -1.60 18.36 1.17
N SER A 45 -2.42 17.60 1.90
CA SER A 45 -3.49 18.14 2.74
C SER A 45 -3.82 17.20 3.88
N GLU A 46 -4.49 17.72 4.92
CA GLU A 46 -4.99 16.93 6.04
C GLU A 46 -5.96 15.84 5.58
N SER A 47 -6.80 16.13 4.58
CA SER A 47 -7.74 15.14 4.01
C SER A 47 -7.00 13.93 3.41
N ILE A 48 -5.88 14.15 2.73
CA ILE A 48 -5.06 13.09 2.16
C ILE A 48 -4.31 12.34 3.26
N ALA A 49 -3.81 13.04 4.29
CA ALA A 49 -3.20 12.40 5.45
C ALA A 49 -4.19 11.43 6.14
N GLN A 50 -5.42 11.89 6.40
CA GLN A 50 -6.48 11.07 6.98
C GLN A 50 -6.81 9.85 6.10
N GLN A 51 -6.91 10.02 4.78
CA GLN A 51 -7.14 8.90 3.86
C GLN A 51 -6.02 7.86 3.91
N ILE A 52 -4.75 8.29 3.91
CA ILE A 52 -3.60 7.38 4.02
C ILE A 52 -3.65 6.60 5.35
N THR A 53 -3.94 7.28 6.46
CA THR A 53 -4.06 6.62 7.77
C THR A 53 -5.21 5.62 7.82
N LEU A 54 -6.36 5.92 7.24
CA LEU A 54 -7.49 4.98 7.14
C LEU A 54 -7.13 3.75 6.30
N LEU A 55 -6.46 3.94 5.17
CA LEU A 55 -5.99 2.85 4.32
C LEU A 55 -4.97 1.96 5.06
N LYS A 56 -4.10 2.56 5.87
CA LYS A 56 -3.16 1.83 6.73
C LYS A 56 -3.90 0.96 7.75
N GLN A 57 -4.90 1.50 8.44
CA GLN A 57 -5.72 0.74 9.40
C GLN A 57 -6.43 -0.43 8.72
N VAL A 58 -7.00 -0.20 7.54
CA VAL A 58 -7.64 -1.26 6.74
C VAL A 58 -6.64 -2.36 6.41
N CYS A 59 -5.44 -2.02 5.93
CA CYS A 59 -4.47 -3.05 5.59
C CYS A 59 -3.96 -3.81 6.83
N ASP A 60 -3.77 -3.14 7.97
CA ASP A 60 -3.36 -3.80 9.21
C ASP A 60 -4.40 -4.82 9.67
N ALA A 61 -5.67 -4.43 9.69
CA ALA A 61 -6.78 -5.31 10.04
C ALA A 61 -6.87 -6.50 9.07
N ARG A 62 -6.78 -6.24 7.76
CA ARG A 62 -6.81 -7.28 6.72
C ARG A 62 -5.64 -8.24 6.81
N SER A 63 -4.43 -7.73 7.07
CA SER A 63 -3.22 -8.54 7.22
C SER A 63 -3.31 -9.43 8.46
N ALA A 64 -3.75 -8.89 9.59
CA ALA A 64 -3.97 -9.66 10.81
C ALA A 64 -5.01 -10.77 10.60
N TRP A 65 -6.13 -10.45 9.94
CA TRP A 65 -7.16 -11.44 9.61
C TRP A 65 -6.61 -12.56 8.73
N ARG A 66 -5.86 -12.20 7.67
CA ARG A 66 -5.23 -13.18 6.76
C ARG A 66 -4.21 -14.06 7.49
N HIS A 67 -3.42 -13.51 8.41
CA HIS A 67 -2.48 -14.29 9.21
C HIS A 67 -3.16 -15.36 10.06
N GLN A 68 -4.37 -15.07 10.57
CA GLN A 68 -5.12 -15.99 11.44
C GLN A 68 -5.97 -16.98 10.65
N HIS A 69 -6.48 -16.58 9.48
CA HIS A 69 -7.52 -17.33 8.76
C HIS A 69 -7.09 -17.83 7.37
N ALA A 70 -5.91 -17.47 6.88
CA ALA A 70 -5.43 -17.81 5.55
C ALA A 70 -3.93 -18.15 5.51
N LEU A 71 -3.47 -18.67 4.38
CA LEU A 71 -2.05 -18.87 4.11
C LEU A 71 -1.40 -17.55 3.71
N VAL A 72 -0.51 -17.03 4.56
CA VAL A 72 0.34 -15.88 4.23
C VAL A 72 1.69 -16.42 3.73
N PHE A 73 2.00 -16.16 2.47
CA PHE A 73 3.27 -16.56 1.87
C PHE A 73 4.43 -15.81 2.54
N LYS A 74 5.56 -16.52 2.73
CA LYS A 74 6.80 -15.88 3.19
C LYS A 74 7.32 -14.95 2.11
N ASP A 75 7.81 -13.79 2.56
CA ASP A 75 8.30 -12.71 1.71
C ASP A 75 9.43 -13.20 0.79
N ARG A 76 9.37 -12.79 -0.47
CA ARG A 76 10.48 -12.92 -1.43
C ARG A 76 10.73 -11.54 -1.99
N PRO A 77 12.00 -11.08 -2.00
CA PRO A 77 12.30 -9.76 -2.48
C PRO A 77 11.90 -9.61 -3.95
N ASP A 78 11.31 -8.46 -4.27
CA ASP A 78 11.07 -8.06 -5.65
C ASP A 78 12.39 -7.48 -6.22
N TYR A 79 12.69 -7.76 -7.49
CA TYR A 79 13.90 -7.28 -8.16
C TYR A 79 13.54 -6.26 -9.23
N ARG A 80 14.17 -5.08 -9.18
CA ARG A 80 14.01 -4.03 -10.19
C ARG A 80 15.30 -3.84 -10.99
N PHE A 81 15.16 -3.91 -12.31
CA PHE A 81 16.24 -3.58 -13.24
C PHE A 81 16.31 -2.06 -13.43
N VAL A 82 17.50 -1.49 -13.22
CA VAL A 82 17.81 -0.11 -13.60
C VAL A 82 18.41 -0.15 -14.99
N LEU A 83 17.72 0.46 -15.96
CA LEU A 83 18.15 0.47 -17.36
C LEU A 83 18.77 1.82 -17.72
N GLY A 84 19.84 1.79 -18.50
CA GLY A 84 20.45 2.97 -19.10
C GLY A 84 19.72 3.42 -20.37
N GLU A 85 20.20 4.51 -20.99
CA GLU A 85 19.54 5.14 -22.13
C GLU A 85 19.42 4.24 -23.36
N LYS A 86 20.29 3.23 -23.50
CA LYS A 86 20.24 2.26 -24.61
C LYS A 86 19.63 0.92 -24.20
N GLY A 87 19.01 0.85 -23.02
CA GLY A 87 18.38 -0.35 -22.48
C GLY A 87 19.36 -1.36 -21.88
N GLU A 88 20.62 -0.98 -21.69
CA GLU A 88 21.59 -1.78 -20.94
C GLU A 88 21.21 -1.84 -19.46
N VAL A 89 21.37 -3.01 -18.84
CA VAL A 89 21.14 -3.17 -17.41
C VAL A 89 22.31 -2.55 -16.67
N LEU A 90 22.04 -1.46 -15.96
CA LEU A 90 23.02 -0.75 -15.13
C LEU A 90 23.11 -1.38 -13.74
N ASP A 91 21.97 -1.80 -13.18
CA ASP A 91 21.91 -2.39 -11.83
C ASP A 91 20.67 -3.28 -11.66
N ILE A 92 20.74 -4.19 -10.69
CA ILE A 92 19.62 -5.03 -10.24
C ILE A 92 19.45 -4.80 -8.75
N VAL A 93 18.44 -3.99 -8.41
CA VAL A 93 18.20 -3.59 -7.03
C VAL A 93 17.16 -4.50 -6.40
N THR A 94 17.45 -4.94 -5.19
CA THR A 94 16.49 -5.67 -4.35
C THR A 94 15.54 -4.65 -3.71
N GLU A 95 14.27 -4.65 -4.06
CA GLU A 95 13.25 -3.82 -3.40
C GLU A 95 12.64 -4.59 -2.23
N GLN A 96 12.91 -4.10 -1.02
CA GLN A 96 12.22 -4.58 0.18
C GLN A 96 10.83 -3.95 0.23
N ARG A 97 9.80 -4.74 0.53
CA ARG A 97 8.45 -4.21 0.70
C ARG A 97 8.37 -3.37 1.97
N ARG A 98 7.72 -2.21 1.83
CA ARG A 98 7.53 -1.24 2.90
C ARG A 98 6.04 -1.05 3.20
N THR A 99 5.75 -0.23 4.20
CA THR A 99 4.43 0.00 4.79
C THR A 99 3.33 0.37 3.78
N ALA A 100 3.67 1.03 2.65
CA ALA A 100 2.72 1.34 1.58
C ALA A 100 2.56 0.24 0.49
N LYS A 101 3.40 -0.80 0.50
CA LYS A 101 3.27 -2.02 -0.32
C LYS A 101 3.13 -3.31 0.53
N PRO A 102 2.15 -3.39 1.44
CA PRO A 102 1.94 -4.58 2.28
C PRO A 102 1.28 -5.73 1.51
N TYR A 103 1.51 -6.97 1.95
CA TYR A 103 0.72 -8.14 1.53
C TYR A 103 -0.63 -8.15 2.26
N CYS A 104 -1.52 -7.21 1.94
CA CYS A 104 -2.95 -7.44 2.09
C CYS A 104 -3.50 -8.11 0.81
#